data_AF-A0A419DB54-F1
#
_entry.id   AF-A0A419DB54-F1
#
_cell.length_a   1.000
_cell.length_b   1.000
_cell.length_c   1.000
_cell.angle_alpha   90.00
_cell.angle_beta   90.00
_cell.angle_gamma   90.00
#
_symmetry.space_group_name_H-M   'P 1'
#
loop_
_entity.id
_entity.type
_entity.pdbx_description
1 polymer ?
#
loop_
_entity_poly.entity_id
_entity_poly.type
_entity_poly.pdbx_seq_one_letter_code
_entity_poly.pdbx_strand_id
1 'polypeptide(L)' 'MRLRVIVSENRLAFFIEDGTYEEAAPKIAAVVRDLKADGITFDSISAVEQHKHDDQEVRVDVKR' A
#
# COMPACT_ATOMS: atom_id res chain seq x y z
N MET A 1 -14.97 4.90 1.50
CA MET A 1 -13.59 4.44 1.29
C MET A 1 -12.82 4.31 2.60
N ARG A 2 -12.50 3.08 2.98
CA ARG A 2 -11.68 2.76 4.16
C ARG A 2 -10.41 2.03 3.70
N LEU A 3 -9.26 2.52 4.17
CA LEU A 3 -7.94 1.96 3.87
C LEU A 3 -7.33 1.45 5.17
N ARG A 4 -6.92 0.19 5.19
CA ARG A 4 -6.17 -0.40 6.30
C ARG A 4 -4.71 -0.58 5.87
N VAL A 5 -3.79 -0.17 6.73
CA VAL A 5 -2.35 -0.27 6.48
C VAL A 5 -1.75 -1.23 7.50
N ILE A 6 -1.08 -2.28 7.03
CA ILE A 6 -0.34 -3.20 7.87
C ILE A 6 1.15 -2.91 7.71
N VAL A 7 1.80 -2.63 8.83
CA VAL A 7 3.25 -2.45 8.91
C VAL A 7 3.85 -3.76 9.42
N SER A 8 4.76 -4.33 8.65
CA SER A 8 5.63 -5.42 9.07
C SER A 8 7.09 -4.95 8.99
N GLU A 9 8.03 -5.71 9.55
CA GLU A 9 9.42 -5.29 9.77
C GLU A 9 10.05 -4.58 8.56
N ASN A 10 9.76 -5.08 7.35
CA ASN A 10 10.29 -4.58 6.10
C ASN A 10 9.19 -4.43 5.03
N ARG A 11 7.91 -4.30 5.42
CA ARG A 11 6.81 -4.23 4.44
C ARG A 11 5.67 -3.32 4.88
N LEU A 12 5.11 -2.61 3.91
CA LEU A 12 3.82 -1.95 4.03
C LEU A 12 2.82 -2.64 3.11
N ALA A 13 1.69 -3.06 3.67
CA ALA A 13 0.58 -3.61 2.92
C ALA A 13 -0.64 -2.70 3.04
N PHE A 14 -1.23 -2.36 1.90
CA PHE A 14 -2.43 -1.51 1.82
C PHE A 14 -3.63 -2.38 1.42
N PHE A 15 -4.68 -2.32 2.22
CA PHE A 15 -5.93 -3.03 2.01
C PHE A 15 -7.05 -2.02 1.84
N ILE A 16 -7.83 -2.17 0.77
CA ILE A 16 -8.98 -1.31 0.47
C ILE A 16 -10.21 -2.09 0.90
N GLU A 17 -10.78 -1.74 2.06
CA GLU A 17 -11.94 -2.45 2.62
C GLU A 17 -13.27 -1.98 2.00
N ASP A 18 -13.27 -0.81 1.37
CA ASP A 18 -14.45 -0.21 0.72
C ASP A 18 -13.97 0.79 -0.35
N GLY A 19 -14.48 0.66 -1.57
CA GLY A 19 -14.09 1.46 -2.75
C GLY A 19 -13.17 0.72 -3.74
N THR A 20 -12.67 1.43 -4.74
CA THR A 20 -11.76 0.84 -5.76
C THR A 20 -10.30 1.24 -5.56
N TYR A 21 -9.40 0.48 -6.19
CA TYR A 21 -7.99 0.86 -6.28
C TYR A 21 -7.79 2.23 -6.91
N GLU A 22 -8.56 2.58 -7.94
CA GLU A 22 -8.40 3.89 -8.62
C GLU A 22 -8.69 5.06 -7.67
N GLU A 23 -9.68 4.90 -6.78
CA GLU A 23 -9.98 5.89 -5.73
C GLU A 23 -8.89 5.96 -4.66
N ALA A 24 -8.26 4.82 -4.35
CA ALA A 24 -7.24 4.70 -3.31
C ALA A 24 -5.82 5.06 -3.77
N ALA A 25 -5.51 4.84 -5.05
CA ALA A 25 -4.20 5.06 -5.66
C ALA A 25 -3.61 6.46 -5.35
N PRO A 26 -4.34 7.59 -5.49
CA PRO A 26 -3.77 8.90 -5.17
C PRO A 26 -3.46 9.05 -3.67
N LYS A 27 -4.23 8.41 -2.77
CA LYS A 27 -3.96 8.45 -1.32
C LYS A 27 -2.76 7.58 -0.95
N ILE A 28 -2.66 6.38 -1.52
CA ILE A 28 -1.50 5.49 -1.33
C ILE A 28 -0.23 6.19 -1.83
N ALA A 29 -0.29 6.84 -2.99
CA ALA A 29 0.83 7.61 -3.53
C ALA A 29 1.25 8.76 -2.61
N ALA A 30 0.30 9.49 -2.01
CA ALA A 30 0.58 10.54 -1.04
C ALA A 30 1.28 9.97 0.20
N VAL A 31 0.78 8.87 0.78
CA VAL A 31 1.40 8.20 1.93
C VAL A 31 2.84 7.76 1.61
N VAL A 32 3.06 7.11 0.47
CA VAL A 32 4.41 6.67 0.06
C VAL A 32 5.35 7.87 -0.13
N ARG A 33 4.85 8.97 -0.71
CA ARG A 33 5.65 10.20 -0.89
C ARG A 33 6.03 10.82 0.45
N ASP A 34 5.10 10.91 1.39
CA ASP A 34 5.34 11.52 2.68
C ASP A 34 6.33 10.66 3.50
N LEU A 35 6.20 9.32 3.43
CA LEU A 35 7.18 8.40 4.04
C LEU A 35 8.59 8.52 3.41
N LYS A 36 8.67 8.76 2.10
CA LYS A 36 9.97 9.07 1.45
C LYS A 36 10.58 10.37 1.95
N ALA A 37 9.76 11.40 2.20
CA ALA A 37 10.24 12.66 2.77
C ALA A 37 10.78 12.48 4.19
N ASP A 38 10.22 11.52 4.94
CA ASP A 38 10.69 11.11 6.27
C ASP A 38 11.92 10.16 6.22
N GLY A 39 12.46 9.90 5.03
CA GLY A 39 13.68 9.09 4.84
C GLY A 39 13.44 7.59 4.72
N ILE A 40 12.19 7.14 4.56
CA ILE A 40 11.87 5.73 4.36
C ILE A 40 11.98 5.39 2.87
N THR A 41 12.87 4.46 2.54
CA THR A 41 13.08 3.95 1.17
C THR A 41 12.27 2.68 0.92
N PHE A 42 11.69 2.55 -0.27
CA PHE A 42 10.92 1.37 -0.70
C PHE A 42 11.64 0.74 -1.89
N ASP A 43 11.95 -0.55 -1.82
CA ASP A 43 12.66 -1.29 -2.88
C ASP A 43 11.73 -1.67 -4.02
N SER A 44 10.50 -2.04 -3.70
CA SER A 44 9.51 -2.46 -4.69
C SER A 44 8.09 -2.19 -4.21
N ILE A 45 7.31 -1.50 -5.05
CA ILE A 45 5.85 -1.42 -4.91
C ILE A 45 5.30 -2.54 -5.80
N SER A 46 4.87 -3.65 -5.19
CA SER A 46 4.25 -4.74 -5.94
C SER A 46 2.81 -4.35 -6.28
N ALA A 47 2.39 -4.72 -7.50
CA ALA A 47 1.05 -4.43 -7.98
C ALA A 47 -0.02 -5.11 -7.13
N VAL A 48 -1.22 -4.53 -7.18
CA VAL A 48 -2.44 -5.03 -6.54
C VAL A 48 -2.68 -6.51 -6.90
N GLU A 49 -2.58 -7.40 -5.92
CA GLU A 49 -3.02 -8.78 -5.98
C GLU A 49 -4.51 -8.81 -5.61
N GLN A 50 -5.40 -8.91 -6.61
CA GLN A 50 -6.81 -9.20 -6.36
C GLN A 50 -6.93 -10.68 -5.95
N HIS A 51 -7.14 -10.98 -4.67
CA HIS A 51 -7.50 -12.34 -4.28
C HIS A 51 -8.95 -12.57 -4.67
N LYS A 52 -9.21 -13.64 -5.45
CA LYS A 52 -10.56 -14.05 -5.87
C LYS A 52 -11.36 -14.48 -4.64
N HIS A 53 -11.93 -13.52 -3.94
CA HIS A 53 -13.15 -13.50 -3.14
C HIS A 53 -13.06 -12.20 -2.31
N ASP A 54 -13.71 -11.14 -2.80
CA ASP A 54 -13.94 -9.83 -2.17
C ASP A 54 -12.78 -8.92 -1.70
N ASP A 55 -11.49 -9.28 -1.76
CA ASP A 55 -10.45 -8.34 -1.26
C ASP A 55 -9.24 -8.18 -2.20
N GLN A 56 -8.85 -6.91 -2.45
CA GLN A 56 -7.63 -6.53 -3.17
C GLN A 56 -6.48 -6.20 -2.17
N GLU A 57 -5.32 -6.82 -2.35
CA GLU A 57 -4.12 -6.64 -1.51
C GLU A 57 -3.00 -5.96 -2.32
N VAL A 58 -2.35 -4.92 -1.79
CA VAL A 58 -1.12 -4.33 -2.39
C VAL A 58 0.06 -4.55 -1.45
N ARG A 59 1.16 -5.13 -1.94
CA ARG A 59 2.39 -5.38 -1.16
C ARG A 59 3.51 -4.43 -1.54
N VAL A 60 4.21 -3.86 -0.55
CA VAL A 60 5.42 -3.06 -0.77
C VAL A 60 6.55 -3.58 0.12
N ASP A 61 7.73 -3.81 -0.45
CA ASP A 61 8.94 -4.28 0.23
C ASP A 61 9.90 -3.11 0.50
N VAL A 62 10.49 -3.08 1.70
CA VAL A 62 11.35 -2.03 2.25
C VAL A 62 12.66 -2.64 2.69
N LYS A 63 13.79 -2.09 2.25
CA LYS A 63 15.11 -2.46 2.76
C LYS A 63 15.78 -1.29 3.48
N ARG A 64 16.42 -1.63 4.60
CA ARG A 64 17.24 -0.76 5.45
C ARG A 64 18.61 -0.49 4.83
#